data_AF-A0A954Q0M4-F1
#
_entry.id   AF-A0A954Q0M4-F1
#
_cell.length_a   1.000
_cell.length_b   1.000
_cell.length_c   1.000
_cell.angle_alpha   90.00
_cell.angle_beta   90.00
_cell.angle_gamma   90.00
#
_symmetry.space_group_name_H-M   'P 1'
#
loop_
_entity.id
_entity.type
_entity.pdbx_description
1 polymer ?
#
loop_
_entity_poly.entity_id
_entity_poly.type
_entity_poly.pdbx_seq_one_letter_code
_entity_poly.pdbx_strand_id
1 'polypeptide(L)'
;MKGQTASVDIAGLTEGVKQKLAQRCTLDLRDATLLEALFAIRDACGLNVVVGNEVTGTVNASYADTPVCDILDSLLITRGYGYRVVGTSLAIVPLESLGDQLPGFQTQVISLSNCSPNDVIPSVESMLSPEGRAHAVESSHSIVIVDYQSRIEKINAHISELENAAAKYQLTQSLTNAKSEIAPGQSTFAPNIVRVFQLQFVDPSILIQAITPLLSETGQAAAVDKEDKLVVSDTAEKIRSVELALKQLDLPRPQVRIWAMIYDCGVDDLERLGVNWGSSIKSASINATTGKAAQSAIFNTTTNAVESGANGMLTLTSLNTNFDLNSVIQALKGSDDSRLLADPNVVVMDHESAQIAIVTEVPYQQLTQGIDGGTIGTTEFREAGVTLQVTPHIAQDQTIALDVNPRFSLLTGFTEGDNAPIIDRRETTTKVRVANQQTIVLGGLRQRTRIAEHNAIPLVGKLPVVGRLFRHRSLSARESELLVFITPQIVFDSCIGTPREQCINSYLQREINETPTSPVPFGIEILRAEEEARDREIDNALFHLKSSQSATSTQLHSSQLHGLNPNCESCSQQKVFDEPFSPVDMGLSVEPPTIR
;
A
#
# COMPACT_ATOMS: atom_id res chain seq x y z
N MET A 1 -48.92 21.25 38.61
CA MET A 1 -48.15 20.05 38.20
C MET A 1 -47.12 20.51 37.19
N LYS A 2 -45.80 20.29 37.27
CA LYS A 2 -44.87 19.75 38.28
C LYS A 2 -43.46 20.05 37.70
N GLY A 3 -42.47 20.38 38.54
CA GLY A 3 -41.03 20.39 38.19
C GLY A 3 -40.36 21.79 38.19
N GLN A 4 -40.02 22.38 39.33
CA GLN A 4 -38.76 22.24 40.13
C GLN A 4 -37.47 22.76 39.45
N THR A 5 -37.06 23.95 39.89
CA THR A 5 -35.74 24.31 40.47
C THR A 5 -34.49 23.57 39.99
N ALA A 6 -33.54 24.33 39.43
CA ALA A 6 -32.16 24.37 39.89
C ALA A 6 -31.48 25.66 39.38
N SER A 7 -31.55 26.71 40.18
CA SER A 7 -30.50 27.73 40.23
C SER A 7 -29.21 27.02 40.65
N VAL A 8 -28.28 26.82 39.72
CA VAL A 8 -26.90 26.52 40.05
C VAL A 8 -26.10 27.80 39.84
N ASP A 9 -25.76 28.41 40.96
CA ASP A 9 -24.78 29.47 41.10
C ASP A 9 -23.47 29.10 40.40
N ILE A 10 -23.10 29.81 39.32
CA ILE A 10 -21.72 29.82 38.78
C ILE A 10 -21.19 31.26 38.62
N ALA A 11 -22.02 32.29 38.75
CA ALA A 11 -21.61 33.69 38.58
C ALA A 11 -20.73 34.25 39.73
N GLY A 12 -20.55 33.50 40.82
CA GLY A 12 -19.83 33.96 42.03
C GLY A 12 -18.33 33.67 42.09
N LEU A 13 -17.74 32.98 41.11
CA LEU A 13 -16.36 32.46 41.22
C LEU A 13 -15.29 33.21 40.39
N THR A 14 -15.65 34.27 39.65
CA THR A 14 -14.75 34.98 38.72
C THR A 14 -14.38 36.42 39.09
N GLU A 15 -15.12 37.09 39.98
CA GLU A 15 -14.87 38.53 40.26
C GLU A 15 -13.56 38.79 41.02
N GLY A 16 -13.16 37.91 41.93
CA GLY A 16 -11.88 38.05 42.65
C GLY A 16 -10.65 37.90 41.75
N VAL A 17 -10.75 37.11 40.67
CA VAL A 17 -9.68 36.93 39.69
C VAL A 17 -9.60 38.15 38.77
N LYS A 18 -10.75 38.67 38.31
CA LYS A 18 -10.81 39.90 37.49
C LYS A 18 -10.23 41.12 38.21
N GLN A 19 -10.49 41.28 39.51
CA GLN A 19 -9.91 42.37 40.30
C GLN A 19 -8.39 42.26 40.43
N LYS A 20 -7.86 41.04 40.57
CA LYS A 20 -6.41 40.80 40.62
C LYS A 20 -5.72 40.98 39.26
N LEU A 21 -6.41 40.66 38.17
CA LEU A 21 -5.91 40.93 36.81
C LEU A 21 -5.84 42.42 36.49
N ALA A 22 -6.72 43.23 37.08
CA ALA A 22 -6.72 44.69 36.95
C ALA A 22 -5.73 45.40 37.90
N GLN A 23 -5.13 44.68 38.85
CA GLN A 23 -4.13 45.25 39.77
C GLN A 23 -2.87 45.63 38.98
N ARG A 24 -2.22 46.74 39.37
CA ARG A 24 -0.96 47.17 38.77
C ARG A 24 0.23 46.65 39.56
N CYS A 25 1.25 46.18 38.86
CA CYS A 25 2.51 45.77 39.48
C CYS A 25 3.72 46.24 38.66
N THR A 26 4.87 46.24 39.32
CA THR A 26 6.18 46.53 38.72
C THR A 26 7.02 45.28 38.85
N LEU A 27 7.55 44.78 37.73
CA LEU A 27 8.23 43.50 37.64
C LEU A 27 9.40 43.59 36.66
N ASP A 28 10.57 43.14 37.11
CA ASP A 28 11.77 43.05 36.28
C ASP A 28 12.17 41.59 36.09
N LEU A 29 12.23 41.14 34.83
CA LEU A 29 12.58 39.79 34.41
C LEU A 29 13.84 39.85 33.53
N ARG A 30 14.92 39.22 33.99
CA ARG A 30 16.21 39.15 33.27
C ARG A 30 16.65 37.71 33.16
N ASP A 31 16.74 37.23 31.92
CA ASP A 31 17.05 35.86 31.51
C ASP A 31 16.27 34.80 32.31
N ALA A 32 15.04 35.14 32.71
CA ALA A 32 14.18 34.27 33.49
C ALA A 32 13.49 33.27 32.57
N THR A 33 13.28 32.04 33.05
CA THR A 33 12.39 31.12 32.34
C THR A 33 10.94 31.62 32.42
N LEU A 34 10.12 31.30 31.41
CA LEU A 34 8.71 31.70 31.40
C LEU A 34 7.98 31.17 32.64
N LEU A 35 8.32 29.97 33.09
CA LEU A 35 7.83 29.38 34.33
C LEU A 35 8.22 30.22 35.57
N GLU A 36 9.48 30.65 35.68
CA GLU A 36 9.93 31.52 36.78
C GLU A 36 9.23 32.89 36.74
N ALA A 37 9.03 33.46 35.55
CA ALA A 37 8.31 34.72 35.38
C ALA A 37 6.85 34.63 35.83
N LEU A 38 6.17 33.52 35.50
CA LEU A 38 4.78 33.27 35.92
C LEU A 38 4.66 33.08 37.43
N PHE A 39 5.64 32.41 38.05
CA PHE A 39 5.70 32.32 39.51
C PHE A 39 6.05 33.65 40.17
N ALA A 40 6.90 34.49 39.56
CA ALA A 40 7.15 35.84 40.04
C ALA A 40 5.88 36.71 40.01
N ILE A 41 5.03 36.56 38.99
CA ILE A 41 3.72 37.22 38.92
C ILE A 41 2.77 36.69 40.00
N ARG A 42 2.76 35.38 40.25
CA ARG A 42 2.01 34.80 41.39
C ARG A 42 2.43 35.45 42.70
N ASP A 43 3.73 35.59 42.95
CA ASP A 43 4.25 36.11 44.21
C ASP A 43 4.01 37.62 44.36
N ALA A 44 4.10 38.38 43.27
CA ALA A 44 3.86 39.82 43.26
C ALA A 44 2.37 40.19 43.34
N CYS A 45 1.47 39.39 42.74
CA CYS A 45 0.06 39.74 42.54
C CYS A 45 -0.92 38.79 43.25
N GLY A 46 -0.42 37.74 43.92
CA GLY A 46 -1.23 36.80 44.68
C GLY A 46 -2.22 35.99 43.83
N LEU A 47 -1.87 35.72 42.57
CA LEU A 47 -2.70 34.96 41.63
C LEU A 47 -2.24 33.49 41.58
N ASN A 48 -3.17 32.55 41.75
CA ASN A 48 -2.83 31.14 41.59
C ASN A 48 -2.66 30.83 40.11
N VAL A 49 -1.52 30.28 39.71
CA VAL A 49 -1.22 29.94 38.32
C VAL A 49 -0.97 28.43 38.22
N VAL A 50 -1.60 27.80 37.23
CA VAL A 50 -1.41 26.39 36.87
C VAL A 50 -0.75 26.36 35.49
N VAL A 51 0.43 25.76 35.43
CA VAL A 51 1.26 25.69 34.22
C VAL A 51 1.44 24.23 33.85
N GLY A 52 1.15 23.87 32.60
CA GLY A 52 1.42 22.52 32.09
C GLY A 52 2.90 22.33 31.68
N ASN A 53 3.30 21.08 31.45
CA ASN A 53 4.69 20.73 31.09
C ASN A 53 5.11 21.25 29.71
N GLU A 54 4.14 21.70 28.91
CA GLU A 54 4.29 22.24 27.57
C GLU A 54 4.80 23.68 27.51
N VAL A 55 4.84 24.41 28.64
CA VAL A 55 5.24 25.83 28.68
C VAL A 55 6.76 25.95 28.80
N THR A 56 7.42 26.30 27.70
CA THR A 56 8.89 26.43 27.64
C THR A 56 9.32 27.77 27.05
N GLY A 57 10.51 28.26 27.45
CA GLY A 57 11.13 29.47 26.90
C GLY A 57 11.70 30.42 27.95
N THR A 58 12.51 31.38 27.51
CA THR A 58 13.07 32.45 28.34
C THR A 58 12.43 33.79 28.01
N VAL A 59 12.32 34.66 29.00
CA VAL A 59 11.70 35.98 28.92
C VAL A 59 12.63 37.07 29.47
N ASN A 60 12.63 38.19 28.76
CA ASN A 60 13.39 39.39 29.09
C ASN A 60 12.44 40.57 28.98
N ALA A 61 11.99 41.11 30.12
CA ALA A 61 11.00 42.17 30.15
C ALA A 61 11.08 42.98 31.44
N SER A 62 10.77 44.27 31.36
CA SER A 62 10.70 45.19 32.49
C SER A 62 9.38 45.94 32.40
N TYR A 63 8.56 45.83 33.44
CA TYR A 63 7.23 46.41 33.53
C TYR A 63 7.18 47.40 34.69
N ALA A 64 6.71 48.61 34.43
CA ALA A 64 6.53 49.65 35.44
C ALA A 64 5.05 50.05 35.49
N ASP A 65 4.43 49.95 36.67
CA ASP A 65 3.01 50.29 36.92
C ASP A 65 2.03 49.76 35.87
N THR A 66 2.23 48.51 35.43
CA THR A 66 1.45 47.89 34.35
C THR A 66 0.40 46.95 34.96
N PRO A 67 -0.85 46.92 34.45
CA PRO A 67 -1.86 45.98 34.94
C PRO A 67 -1.45 44.53 34.63
N VAL A 68 -1.78 43.61 35.54
CA VAL A 68 -1.34 42.21 35.47
C VAL A 68 -1.83 41.50 34.21
N CYS A 69 -3.03 41.84 33.70
CA CYS A 69 -3.52 41.32 32.42
C CYS A 69 -2.57 41.64 31.26
N ASP A 70 -2.09 42.89 31.15
CA ASP A 70 -1.21 43.31 30.05
C ASP A 70 0.18 42.66 30.16
N ILE A 71 0.66 42.44 31.38
CA ILE A 71 1.90 41.70 31.64
C ILE A 71 1.76 40.25 31.19
N LEU A 72 0.67 39.57 31.57
CA LEU A 72 0.41 38.19 31.18
C LEU A 72 0.22 38.06 29.67
N ASP A 73 -0.55 38.95 29.05
CA ASP A 73 -0.79 38.96 27.60
C ASP A 73 0.53 39.15 26.83
N SER A 74 1.37 40.10 27.24
CA SER A 74 2.65 40.34 26.55
C SER A 74 3.64 39.17 26.69
N LEU A 75 3.67 38.47 27.82
CA LEU A 75 4.54 37.31 28.04
C LEU A 75 4.03 36.06 27.32
N LEU A 76 2.71 35.83 27.32
CA LEU A 76 2.11 34.58 26.83
C LEU A 76 1.81 34.63 25.33
N ILE A 77 1.20 35.70 24.82
CA ILE A 77 0.81 35.81 23.40
C ILE A 77 2.04 35.78 22.49
N THR A 78 3.14 36.42 22.89
CA THR A 78 4.41 36.42 22.15
C THR A 78 4.97 35.01 21.90
N ARG A 79 4.52 34.01 22.68
CA ARG A 79 4.97 32.63 22.60
C ARG A 79 3.84 31.64 22.27
N GLY A 80 2.68 32.14 21.83
CA GLY A 80 1.56 31.29 21.41
C GLY A 80 0.81 30.62 22.56
N TYR A 81 0.93 31.15 23.77
CA TYR A 81 0.13 30.72 24.92
C TYR A 81 -0.91 31.78 25.26
N GLY A 82 -1.99 31.35 25.90
CA GLY A 82 -2.92 32.25 26.57
C GLY A 82 -3.32 31.68 27.92
N TYR A 83 -4.31 32.30 28.55
CA TYR A 83 -4.77 31.86 29.86
C TYR A 83 -6.29 31.81 29.95
N ARG A 84 -6.78 30.82 30.71
CA ARG A 84 -8.20 30.71 31.07
C ARG A 84 -8.37 30.66 32.58
N VAL A 85 -9.47 31.22 33.05
CA VAL A 85 -9.81 31.21 34.48
C VAL A 85 -10.50 29.88 34.82
N VAL A 86 -9.90 29.12 35.75
CA VAL A 86 -10.45 27.87 36.27
C VAL A 86 -10.64 28.01 37.78
N GLY A 87 -11.86 28.35 38.19
CA GLY A 87 -12.17 28.66 39.59
C GLY A 87 -11.37 29.86 40.08
N THR A 88 -10.50 29.66 41.07
CA THR A 88 -9.64 30.69 41.66
C THR A 88 -8.21 30.73 41.08
N SER A 89 -7.93 29.88 40.08
CA SER A 89 -6.60 29.75 39.47
C SER A 89 -6.65 30.06 37.97
N LEU A 90 -5.52 30.52 37.44
CA LEU A 90 -5.31 30.84 36.05
C LEU A 90 -4.53 29.69 35.41
N ALA A 91 -5.16 28.98 34.48
CA ALA A 91 -4.54 27.89 33.74
C ALA A 91 -3.95 28.43 32.44
N ILE A 92 -2.66 28.18 32.23
CA ILE A 92 -1.96 28.56 31.01
C ILE A 92 -2.06 27.42 30.02
N VAL A 93 -2.50 27.74 28.82
CA VAL A 93 -2.77 26.75 27.79
C VAL A 93 -2.32 27.29 26.42
N PRO A 94 -2.00 26.44 25.44
CA PRO A 94 -1.72 26.89 24.07
C PRO A 94 -2.89 27.72 23.51
N LEU A 95 -2.60 28.75 22.73
CA LEU A 95 -3.61 29.68 22.20
C LEU A 95 -4.72 28.96 21.41
N GLU A 96 -4.32 27.93 20.65
CA GLU A 96 -5.21 27.06 19.87
C GLU A 96 -6.28 26.36 20.73
N SER A 97 -5.99 26.14 22.01
CA SER A 97 -6.88 25.45 22.94
C SER A 97 -7.88 26.37 23.66
N LEU A 98 -7.76 27.69 23.50
CA LEU A 98 -8.63 28.69 24.15
C LEU A 98 -9.95 28.94 23.41
N GLY A 99 -10.05 28.57 22.13
CA GLY A 99 -11.27 28.71 21.33
C GLY A 99 -11.96 30.07 21.50
N ASP A 100 -13.24 30.05 21.89
CA ASP A 100 -14.13 31.21 22.00
C ASP A 100 -13.82 32.16 23.18
N GLN A 101 -12.87 31.81 24.05
CA GLN A 101 -12.59 32.55 25.29
C GLN A 101 -11.28 33.35 25.22
N LEU A 102 -10.88 33.76 24.03
CA LEU A 102 -9.74 34.66 23.84
C LEU A 102 -10.07 36.06 24.38
N PRO A 103 -9.26 36.62 25.30
CA PRO A 103 -9.48 37.97 25.79
C PRO A 103 -9.35 38.98 24.64
N GLY A 104 -10.41 39.77 24.42
CA GLY A 104 -10.46 40.80 23.38
C GLY A 104 -11.22 40.43 22.10
N PHE A 105 -11.64 39.17 21.93
CA PHE A 105 -12.51 38.75 20.82
C PHE A 105 -13.96 39.17 21.11
N GLN A 106 -14.60 39.77 20.11
CA GLN A 106 -16.03 40.11 20.13
C GLN A 106 -16.74 39.37 19.01
N THR A 107 -17.99 38.97 19.26
CA THR A 107 -18.86 38.41 18.23
C THR A 107 -19.82 39.49 17.76
N GLN A 108 -19.80 39.81 16.47
CA GLN A 108 -20.75 40.73 15.85
C GLN A 108 -21.51 40.01 14.72
N VAL A 109 -22.82 40.22 14.68
CA VAL A 109 -23.70 39.78 13.58
C VAL A 109 -23.98 40.98 12.67
N ILE A 110 -23.70 40.83 11.38
CA ILE A 110 -23.85 41.88 10.37
C ILE A 110 -24.89 41.40 9.35
N SER A 111 -25.98 42.15 9.19
CA SER A 111 -27.00 41.88 8.17
C SER A 111 -26.63 42.52 6.83
N LEU A 112 -26.77 41.76 5.74
CA LEU A 112 -26.52 42.21 4.36
C LEU A 112 -27.86 42.43 3.65
N SER A 113 -27.95 43.50 2.87
CA SER A 113 -29.15 43.88 2.10
C SER A 113 -28.97 43.64 0.60
N ASN A 114 -27.79 43.90 0.05
CA ASN A 114 -27.55 43.90 -1.40
C ASN A 114 -26.61 42.77 -1.88
N CYS A 115 -25.82 42.21 -0.97
CA CYS A 115 -24.84 41.16 -1.27
C CYS A 115 -25.24 39.82 -0.66
N SER A 116 -24.93 38.70 -1.33
CA SER A 116 -25.07 37.37 -0.75
C SER A 116 -23.97 37.12 0.29
N PRO A 117 -24.28 36.54 1.46
CA PRO A 117 -23.28 36.20 2.47
C PRO A 117 -22.12 35.35 1.94
N ASN A 118 -22.40 34.41 1.03
CA ASN A 118 -21.38 33.49 0.48
C ASN A 118 -20.37 34.21 -0.44
N ASP A 119 -20.78 35.29 -1.11
CA ASP A 119 -19.89 36.06 -1.99
C ASP A 119 -18.96 36.99 -1.19
N VAL A 120 -19.39 37.39 0.01
CA VAL A 120 -18.67 38.32 0.87
C VAL A 120 -17.66 37.61 1.79
N ILE A 121 -17.92 36.35 2.17
CA ILE A 121 -17.04 35.55 3.05
C ILE A 121 -15.58 35.55 2.59
N PRO A 122 -15.22 35.22 1.33
CA PRO A 122 -13.81 35.11 0.94
C PRO A 122 -13.06 36.44 1.10
N SER A 123 -13.75 37.56 0.88
CA SER A 123 -13.17 38.89 1.10
C SER A 123 -13.00 39.19 2.59
N VAL A 124 -13.94 38.78 3.43
CA VAL A 124 -13.89 38.97 4.88
C VAL A 124 -12.82 38.09 5.52
N GLU A 125 -12.70 36.83 5.10
CA GLU A 125 -11.70 35.87 5.61
C GLU A 125 -10.27 36.39 5.46
N SER A 126 -9.98 37.08 4.35
CA SER A 126 -8.67 37.70 4.12
C SER A 126 -8.33 38.85 5.09
N MET A 127 -9.34 39.42 5.76
CA MET A 127 -9.20 40.55 6.68
C MET A 127 -9.24 40.13 8.16
N LEU A 128 -9.57 38.87 8.45
CA LEU A 128 -9.61 38.33 9.81
C LEU A 128 -8.20 38.24 10.42
N SER A 129 -8.14 38.20 11.75
CA SER A 129 -6.93 37.78 12.45
C SER A 129 -6.66 36.28 12.24
N PRO A 130 -5.43 35.79 12.50
CA PRO A 130 -5.12 34.36 12.38
C PRO A 130 -6.05 33.43 13.17
N GLU A 131 -6.62 33.93 14.29
CA GLU A 131 -7.56 33.21 15.15
C GLU A 131 -9.02 33.66 14.93
N GLY A 132 -9.25 34.60 14.01
CA GLY A 132 -10.56 35.15 13.67
C GLY A 132 -11.35 34.19 12.80
N ARG A 133 -12.66 34.15 13.01
CA ARG A 133 -13.57 33.29 12.22
C ARG A 133 -14.80 34.06 11.77
N ALA A 134 -15.25 33.78 10.55
CA ALA A 134 -16.49 34.29 10.00
C ALA A 134 -17.37 33.14 9.51
N HIS A 135 -18.68 33.31 9.65
CA HIS A 135 -19.65 32.33 9.18
C HIS A 135 -20.83 33.04 8.53
N ALA A 136 -21.22 32.62 7.33
CA ALA A 136 -22.44 33.09 6.70
C ALA A 136 -23.63 32.30 7.22
N VAL A 137 -24.71 33.04 7.46
CA VAL A 137 -26.04 32.49 7.68
C VAL A 137 -26.88 32.94 6.50
N GLU A 138 -26.98 32.06 5.50
CA GLU A 138 -27.66 32.34 4.24
C GLU A 138 -29.17 32.60 4.46
N SER A 139 -29.80 31.86 5.37
CA SER A 139 -31.24 31.99 5.67
C SER A 139 -31.61 33.38 6.19
N SER A 140 -30.73 34.06 6.92
CA SER A 140 -30.95 35.40 7.48
C SER A 140 -30.19 36.50 6.74
N HIS A 141 -29.53 36.18 5.63
CA HIS A 141 -28.66 37.11 4.89
C HIS A 141 -27.70 37.86 5.81
N SER A 142 -27.08 37.16 6.76
CA SER A 142 -26.19 37.78 7.74
C SER A 142 -24.89 37.02 7.88
N ILE A 143 -23.83 37.73 8.26
CA ILE A 143 -22.52 37.15 8.56
C ILE A 143 -22.25 37.33 10.05
N VAL A 144 -21.83 36.26 10.70
CA VAL A 144 -21.37 36.26 12.09
C VAL A 144 -19.85 36.30 12.06
N ILE A 145 -19.26 37.31 12.71
CA ILE A 145 -17.81 37.51 12.77
C ILE A 145 -17.37 37.47 14.22
N VAL A 146 -16.33 36.68 14.49
CA VAL A 146 -15.69 36.59 15.80
C VAL A 146 -14.22 36.97 15.62
N ASP A 147 -13.86 38.18 16.05
CA ASP A 147 -12.50 38.73 15.94
C ASP A 147 -12.28 39.88 16.93
N TYR A 148 -11.09 40.49 16.92
CA TYR A 148 -10.80 41.71 17.65
C TYR A 148 -11.68 42.88 17.17
N GLN A 149 -12.09 43.71 18.13
CA GLN A 149 -12.90 44.90 17.88
C GLN A 149 -12.36 45.80 16.76
N SER A 150 -11.04 46.03 16.72
CA SER A 150 -10.39 46.88 15.71
C SER A 150 -10.42 46.29 14.29
N ARG A 151 -10.54 44.97 14.15
CA ARG A 151 -10.70 44.29 12.86
C ARG A 151 -12.15 44.28 12.41
N ILE A 152 -13.06 44.00 13.34
CA ILE A 152 -14.50 44.04 13.07
C ILE A 152 -14.92 45.43 12.53
N GLU A 153 -14.38 46.51 13.09
CA GLU A 153 -14.64 47.87 12.57
C GLU A 153 -14.17 48.07 11.12
N LYS A 154 -12.99 47.54 10.76
CA LYS A 154 -12.48 47.60 9.38
C LYS A 154 -13.31 46.74 8.43
N ILE A 155 -13.74 45.57 8.89
CA ILE A 155 -14.57 44.67 8.12
C ILE A 155 -15.95 45.30 7.87
N ASN A 156 -16.55 45.95 8.87
CA ASN A 156 -17.81 46.68 8.72
C ASN A 156 -17.72 47.79 7.66
N ALA A 157 -16.61 48.54 7.65
CA ALA A 157 -16.37 49.57 6.64
C ALA A 157 -16.27 48.97 5.23
N HIS A 158 -15.52 47.87 5.08
CA HIS A 158 -15.36 47.17 3.80
C HIS A 158 -16.67 46.57 3.28
N ILE A 159 -17.45 45.93 4.15
CA ILE A 159 -18.79 45.39 3.81
C ILE A 159 -19.71 46.52 3.31
N SER A 160 -19.67 47.68 3.97
CA SER A 160 -20.47 48.84 3.55
C SER A 160 -20.07 49.36 2.15
N GLU A 161 -18.79 49.29 1.78
CA GLU A 161 -18.33 49.64 0.44
C GLU A 161 -18.82 48.64 -0.62
N LEU A 162 -18.76 47.33 -0.31
CA LEU A 162 -19.28 46.29 -1.18
C LEU A 162 -20.79 46.41 -1.40
N GLU A 163 -21.56 46.68 -0.34
CA GLU A 163 -23.02 46.89 -0.44
C GLU A 163 -23.37 48.10 -1.31
N ASN A 164 -22.59 49.18 -1.20
CA ASN A 164 -22.77 50.37 -2.04
C ASN A 164 -22.37 50.12 -3.50
N ALA A 165 -21.35 49.29 -3.75
CA ALA A 165 -20.97 48.88 -5.10
C ALA A 165 -22.04 47.99 -5.75
N ALA A 166 -22.57 47.03 -5.00
CA ALA A 166 -23.66 46.17 -5.44
C ALA A 166 -24.93 46.97 -5.77
N ALA A 167 -25.29 47.96 -4.93
CA ALA A 167 -26.42 48.86 -5.19
C ALA A 167 -26.25 49.66 -6.49
N LYS A 168 -25.05 50.20 -6.75
CA LYS A 168 -24.74 50.94 -8.00
C LYS A 168 -24.83 50.05 -9.23
N TYR A 169 -24.39 48.80 -9.12
CA TYR A 169 -24.46 47.84 -10.22
C TYR A 169 -25.92 47.51 -10.60
N GLN A 170 -26.80 47.28 -9.62
CA GLN A 170 -28.23 47.04 -9.85
C GLN A 170 -28.95 48.25 -10.47
N LEU A 171 -28.61 49.47 -10.03
CA LEU A 171 -29.10 50.72 -10.63
C LEU A 171 -28.61 50.89 -12.08
N THR A 172 -27.36 50.50 -12.36
CA THR A 172 -26.82 50.59 -13.73
C THR A 172 -27.47 49.56 -14.65
N GLN A 173 -27.71 48.33 -14.18
CA GLN A 173 -28.44 47.32 -14.96
C GLN A 173 -29.87 47.75 -15.28
N SER A 174 -30.60 48.31 -14.31
CA SER A 174 -31.95 48.83 -14.54
C SER A 174 -31.98 50.01 -15.52
N LEU A 175 -30.98 50.90 -15.49
CA LEU A 175 -30.83 51.99 -16.47
C LEU A 175 -30.40 51.50 -17.86
N THR A 176 -29.61 50.41 -17.93
CA THR A 176 -29.19 49.80 -19.20
C THR A 176 -30.36 49.06 -19.86
N ASN A 177 -31.19 48.38 -19.05
CA ASN A 177 -32.42 47.75 -19.51
C ASN A 177 -33.42 48.81 -20.00
N ALA A 178 -33.55 49.95 -19.31
CA ALA A 178 -34.41 51.07 -19.73
C ALA A 178 -33.95 51.80 -21.01
N LYS A 179 -32.67 51.70 -21.38
CA LYS A 179 -32.12 52.32 -22.61
C LYS A 179 -32.11 51.35 -23.82
N SER A 180 -32.57 50.12 -23.63
CA SER A 180 -32.67 49.08 -24.65
C SER A 180 -34.08 48.91 -25.25
N GLU A 181 -35.04 49.79 -24.91
CA GLU A 181 -36.44 49.72 -25.40
C GLU A 181 -36.72 50.56 -26.67
N ILE A 182 -35.71 50.92 -27.47
CA ILE A 182 -35.95 51.51 -28.80
C ILE A 182 -35.20 50.72 -29.88
N ALA A 183 -35.57 49.45 -30.05
CA ALA A 183 -35.55 48.71 -31.32
C ALA A 183 -36.16 47.31 -31.07
N PRO A 184 -37.31 46.94 -31.67
CA PRO A 184 -37.79 45.57 -31.60
C PRO A 184 -36.97 44.72 -32.58
N GLY A 185 -35.93 44.08 -32.07
CA GLY A 185 -35.11 43.09 -32.76
C GLY A 185 -34.90 41.89 -31.85
N GLN A 186 -35.90 41.00 -31.85
CA GLN A 186 -35.94 39.66 -31.27
C GLN A 186 -34.59 39.08 -30.78
N SER A 187 -34.27 39.23 -29.49
CA SER A 187 -33.49 38.21 -28.79
C SER A 187 -34.49 37.18 -28.26
N THR A 188 -34.85 36.22 -29.10
CA THR A 188 -35.48 35.00 -28.60
C THR A 188 -34.48 34.36 -27.64
N PHE A 189 -34.71 34.47 -26.33
CA PHE A 189 -34.08 33.54 -25.38
C PHE A 189 -34.46 32.14 -25.85
N ALA A 190 -33.51 31.45 -26.49
CA ALA A 190 -33.71 30.06 -26.83
C ALA A 190 -33.91 29.33 -25.50
N PRO A 191 -35.03 28.60 -25.30
CA PRO A 191 -35.26 27.92 -24.04
C PRO A 191 -34.14 26.91 -23.81
N ASN A 192 -33.63 26.84 -22.58
CA ASN A 192 -32.75 25.75 -22.19
C ASN A 192 -33.53 24.45 -22.31
N ILE A 193 -32.99 23.53 -23.11
CA ILE A 193 -33.55 22.19 -23.25
C ILE A 193 -32.71 21.26 -22.40
N VAL A 194 -33.36 20.30 -21.75
CA VAL A 194 -32.69 19.26 -20.98
C VAL A 194 -32.51 18.03 -21.87
N ARG A 195 -31.29 17.52 -21.96
CA ARG A 195 -30.99 16.27 -22.65
C ARG A 195 -30.20 15.34 -21.73
N VAL A 196 -30.59 14.07 -21.76
CA VAL A 196 -29.91 13.00 -21.02
C VAL A 196 -29.05 12.22 -22.01
N PHE A 197 -27.77 12.06 -21.68
CA PHE A 197 -26.81 11.24 -22.41
C PHE A 197 -26.51 9.98 -21.58
N GLN A 198 -26.53 8.83 -22.24
CA GLN A 198 -26.08 7.56 -21.65
C GLN A 198 -24.62 7.36 -22.05
N LEU A 199 -23.76 7.16 -21.05
CA LEU A 199 -22.34 6.87 -21.22
C LEU A 199 -22.11 5.36 -21.21
N GLN A 200 -21.04 4.91 -21.87
CA GLN A 200 -20.69 3.49 -21.99
C GLN A 200 -19.38 3.11 -21.30
N PHE A 201 -18.37 3.97 -21.32
CA PHE A 201 -17.00 3.63 -20.90
C PHE A 201 -16.41 4.55 -19.84
N VAL A 202 -16.85 5.82 -19.79
CA VAL A 202 -16.30 6.83 -18.89
C VAL A 202 -17.34 7.28 -17.86
N ASP A 203 -16.90 7.43 -16.61
CA ASP A 203 -17.75 7.87 -15.51
C ASP A 203 -18.27 9.31 -15.73
N PRO A 204 -19.57 9.58 -15.45
CA PRO A 204 -20.17 10.91 -15.66
C PRO A 204 -19.47 12.03 -14.88
N SER A 205 -18.98 11.74 -13.67
CA SER A 205 -18.30 12.69 -12.79
C SER A 205 -17.00 13.25 -13.39
N ILE A 206 -16.23 12.43 -14.11
CA ILE A 206 -15.00 12.84 -14.79
C ILE A 206 -15.34 13.75 -15.98
N LEU A 207 -16.38 13.42 -16.73
CA LEU A 207 -16.78 14.17 -17.92
C LEU A 207 -17.33 15.56 -17.58
N ILE A 208 -17.97 15.76 -16.42
CA ILE A 208 -18.45 17.10 -15.99
C ILE A 208 -17.33 18.13 -16.02
N GLN A 209 -16.14 17.78 -15.54
CA GLN A 209 -15.00 18.70 -15.52
C GLN A 209 -14.56 19.09 -16.93
N ALA A 210 -14.63 18.15 -17.88
CA ALA A 210 -14.25 18.38 -19.28
C ALA A 210 -15.31 19.17 -20.08
N ILE A 211 -16.60 18.99 -19.78
CA ILE A 211 -17.71 19.64 -20.50
C ILE A 211 -18.10 21.01 -19.93
N THR A 212 -17.80 21.29 -18.65
CA THR A 212 -18.16 22.58 -18.00
C THR A 212 -17.73 23.81 -18.81
N PRO A 213 -16.50 23.86 -19.39
CA PRO A 213 -16.08 24.98 -20.24
C PRO A 213 -16.84 25.11 -21.57
N LEU A 214 -17.54 24.07 -22.00
CA LEU A 214 -18.31 24.05 -23.25
C LEU A 214 -19.74 24.58 -23.05
N LEU A 215 -20.22 24.66 -21.81
CA LEU A 215 -21.56 25.13 -21.47
C LEU A 215 -21.69 26.66 -21.58
N SER A 216 -22.92 27.16 -21.69
CA SER A 216 -23.23 28.59 -21.59
C SER A 216 -23.24 29.08 -20.15
N GLU A 217 -23.29 30.40 -19.94
CA GLU A 217 -23.40 31.01 -18.59
C GLU A 217 -24.64 30.52 -17.82
N THR A 218 -25.68 30.07 -18.53
CA THR A 218 -26.91 29.52 -17.94
C THR A 218 -26.99 27.99 -17.97
N GLY A 219 -25.97 27.35 -18.54
CA GLY A 219 -25.93 25.90 -18.73
C GLY A 219 -25.58 25.17 -17.45
N GLN A 220 -26.22 24.03 -17.21
CA GLN A 220 -25.94 23.16 -16.07
C GLN A 220 -25.74 21.72 -16.54
N ALA A 221 -24.79 21.02 -15.92
CA ALA A 221 -24.59 19.58 -16.11
C ALA A 221 -24.61 18.88 -14.76
N ALA A 222 -25.27 17.72 -14.71
CA ALA A 222 -25.39 16.89 -13.53
C ALA A 222 -25.12 15.42 -13.88
N ALA A 223 -24.33 14.75 -13.04
CA ALA A 223 -23.99 13.35 -13.17
C ALA A 223 -24.98 12.51 -12.38
N VAL A 224 -25.41 11.39 -12.97
CA VAL A 224 -26.17 10.35 -12.30
C VAL A 224 -25.31 9.09 -12.33
N ASP A 225 -24.33 9.02 -11.42
CA ASP A 225 -23.26 8.02 -11.42
C ASP A 225 -23.78 6.58 -11.37
N LYS A 226 -24.86 6.33 -10.63
CA LYS A 226 -25.43 4.97 -10.51
C LYS A 226 -26.09 4.44 -11.78
N GLU A 227 -26.39 5.32 -12.74
CA GLU A 227 -27.08 4.94 -13.99
C GLU A 227 -26.21 5.23 -15.22
N ASP A 228 -24.95 5.63 -15.06
CA ASP A 228 -24.04 6.04 -16.14
C ASP A 228 -24.68 7.09 -17.07
N LYS A 229 -25.44 8.01 -16.47
CA LYS A 229 -26.17 9.07 -17.20
C LYS A 229 -25.60 10.43 -16.87
N LEU A 230 -25.53 11.26 -17.90
CA LEU A 230 -25.16 12.66 -17.82
C LEU A 230 -26.34 13.52 -18.28
N VAL A 231 -26.86 14.35 -17.39
CA VAL A 231 -27.95 15.28 -17.68
C VAL A 231 -27.36 16.65 -17.98
N VAL A 232 -27.63 17.18 -19.15
CA VAL A 232 -27.15 18.51 -19.57
C VAL A 232 -28.35 19.38 -19.92
N SER A 233 -28.39 20.57 -19.34
CA SER A 233 -29.40 21.60 -19.57
C SER A 233 -28.71 22.83 -20.15
N ASP A 234 -28.96 23.13 -21.44
CA ASP A 234 -28.39 24.29 -22.13
C ASP A 234 -29.19 24.59 -23.41
N THR A 235 -28.75 25.59 -24.18
CA THR A 235 -29.22 25.89 -25.52
C THR A 235 -28.98 24.73 -26.50
N ALA A 236 -29.84 24.63 -27.52
CA ALA A 236 -29.77 23.55 -28.51
C ALA A 236 -28.44 23.48 -29.28
N GLU A 237 -27.76 24.61 -29.48
CA GLU A 237 -26.47 24.69 -30.17
C GLU A 237 -25.32 24.13 -29.30
N LYS A 238 -25.33 24.46 -28.01
CA LYS A 238 -24.33 23.97 -27.05
C LYS A 238 -24.49 22.47 -26.79
N ILE A 239 -25.72 21.99 -26.70
CA ILE A 239 -25.99 20.54 -26.54
C ILE A 239 -25.47 19.74 -27.74
N ARG A 240 -25.57 20.24 -28.97
CA ARG A 240 -24.94 19.58 -30.13
C ARG A 240 -23.42 19.55 -30.04
N SER A 241 -22.81 20.61 -29.50
CA SER A 241 -21.37 20.67 -29.29
C SER A 241 -20.91 19.67 -28.22
N VAL A 242 -21.66 19.56 -27.12
CA VAL A 242 -21.45 18.57 -26.07
C VAL A 242 -21.62 17.15 -26.61
N GLU A 243 -22.64 16.89 -27.44
CA GLU A 243 -22.83 15.57 -28.08
C GLU A 243 -21.64 15.15 -28.94
N LEU A 244 -21.06 16.07 -29.71
CA LEU A 244 -19.86 15.80 -30.50
C LEU A 244 -18.63 15.56 -29.63
N ALA A 245 -18.47 16.31 -28.55
CA ALA A 245 -17.39 16.11 -27.60
C ALA A 245 -17.51 14.74 -26.89
N LEU A 246 -18.70 14.38 -26.43
CA LEU A 246 -18.96 13.10 -25.77
C LEU A 246 -18.62 11.91 -26.67
N LYS A 247 -18.93 11.97 -27.97
CA LYS A 247 -18.55 10.92 -28.93
C LYS A 247 -17.04 10.71 -29.07
N GLN A 248 -16.23 11.73 -28.79
CA GLN A 248 -14.77 11.65 -28.84
C GLN A 248 -14.15 11.30 -27.48
N LEU A 249 -14.85 11.59 -26.39
CA LEU A 249 -14.40 11.37 -25.01
C LEU A 249 -14.78 9.99 -24.47
N ASP A 250 -15.98 9.49 -24.79
CA ASP A 250 -16.49 8.19 -24.34
C ASP A 250 -15.99 7.07 -25.26
N LEU A 251 -14.68 6.82 -25.21
CA LEU A 251 -14.00 5.75 -25.93
C LEU A 251 -13.56 4.64 -24.97
N PRO A 252 -13.56 3.37 -25.42
CA PRO A 252 -13.05 2.27 -24.61
C PRO A 252 -11.56 2.49 -24.31
N ARG A 253 -11.19 2.36 -23.03
CA ARG A 253 -9.78 2.44 -22.62
C ARG A 253 -9.06 1.14 -23.00
N PRO A 254 -7.90 1.21 -23.68
CA PRO A 254 -7.09 0.04 -23.96
C PRO A 254 -6.52 -0.57 -22.68
N GLN A 255 -6.19 -1.86 -22.73
CA GLN A 255 -5.56 -2.58 -21.64
C GLN A 255 -4.12 -2.93 -22.01
N VAL A 256 -3.26 -3.05 -21.00
CA VAL A 256 -1.88 -3.48 -21.14
C VAL A 256 -1.67 -4.74 -20.31
N ARG A 257 -1.22 -5.80 -20.96
CA ARG A 257 -0.72 -7.00 -20.32
C ARG A 257 0.78 -6.84 -20.07
N ILE A 258 1.22 -7.14 -18.86
CA ILE A 258 2.60 -6.93 -18.42
C ILE A 258 3.12 -8.25 -17.91
N TRP A 259 4.19 -8.73 -18.54
CA TRP A 259 4.97 -9.87 -18.05
C TRP A 259 6.24 -9.36 -17.41
N ALA A 260 6.55 -9.85 -16.21
CA ALA A 260 7.85 -9.64 -15.61
C ALA A 260 8.52 -10.97 -15.30
N MET A 261 9.83 -11.05 -15.52
CA MET A 261 10.66 -12.18 -15.09
C MET A 261 11.74 -11.64 -14.15
N ILE A 262 11.81 -12.20 -12.95
CA ILE A 262 12.74 -11.76 -11.92
C ILE A 262 13.78 -12.85 -11.71
N TYR A 263 15.04 -12.49 -11.89
CA TYR A 263 16.19 -13.35 -11.70
C TYR A 263 17.10 -12.81 -10.61
N ASP A 264 17.61 -13.70 -9.76
CA ASP A 264 18.73 -13.43 -8.86
C ASP A 264 19.93 -14.21 -9.41
N CYS A 265 20.90 -13.47 -9.92
CA CYS A 265 22.14 -14.01 -10.41
C CYS A 265 23.15 -13.99 -9.27
N GLY A 266 23.45 -15.16 -8.71
CA GLY A 266 24.58 -15.38 -7.83
C GLY A 266 25.80 -15.76 -8.65
N VAL A 267 26.85 -14.94 -8.65
CA VAL A 267 28.16 -15.37 -9.17
C VAL A 267 29.00 -15.77 -7.96
N ASP A 268 29.07 -17.08 -7.71
CA ASP A 268 29.92 -17.66 -6.68
C ASP A 268 31.24 -18.11 -7.33
N ASP A 269 32.30 -17.32 -7.15
CA ASP A 269 33.63 -17.63 -7.68
C ASP A 269 34.29 -18.71 -6.79
N LEU A 270 34.27 -19.98 -7.23
CA LEU A 270 34.72 -21.12 -6.43
C LEU A 270 36.21 -21.45 -6.62
N GLU A 271 37.12 -20.75 -5.92
CA GLU A 271 38.51 -21.22 -5.73
C GLU A 271 38.66 -21.98 -4.40
N ARG A 272 38.16 -23.23 -4.35
CA ARG A 272 38.31 -24.14 -3.20
C ARG A 272 39.38 -25.20 -3.43
N LEU A 273 40.64 -24.78 -3.45
CA LEU A 273 41.81 -25.69 -3.42
C LEU A 273 42.41 -25.71 -2.01
N GLY A 274 42.27 -26.84 -1.32
CA GLY A 274 42.81 -27.04 0.03
C GLY A 274 43.11 -28.51 0.31
N VAL A 275 44.07 -28.75 1.21
CA VAL A 275 44.44 -30.08 1.69
C VAL A 275 44.21 -30.10 3.21
N ASN A 276 43.33 -30.98 3.70
CA ASN A 276 43.10 -31.14 5.13
C ASN A 276 44.14 -32.09 5.74
N TRP A 277 45.00 -31.57 6.62
CA TRP A 277 46.02 -32.31 7.38
C TRP A 277 45.59 -32.60 8.83
N GLY A 278 44.30 -32.72 9.10
CA GLY A 278 43.75 -33.09 10.39
C GLY A 278 44.01 -34.56 10.75
N SER A 279 45.27 -34.91 11.06
CA SER A 279 45.60 -36.16 11.71
C SER A 279 45.59 -35.96 13.22
N SER A 280 44.62 -36.58 13.87
CA SER A 280 44.52 -36.79 15.31
C SER A 280 45.76 -37.53 15.84
N ILE A 281 46.83 -36.80 16.15
CA ILE A 281 47.96 -37.31 16.93
C ILE A 281 47.56 -37.25 18.40
N LYS A 282 46.87 -38.29 18.89
CA LYS A 282 46.79 -38.54 20.34
C LYS A 282 48.10 -39.20 20.75
N SER A 283 48.96 -38.43 21.42
CA SER A 283 50.15 -38.91 22.10
C SER A 283 49.77 -39.91 23.20
N ALA A 284 50.04 -41.20 22.98
CA ALA A 284 50.10 -42.18 24.05
C ALA A 284 51.51 -42.16 24.64
N SER A 285 51.61 -41.80 25.92
CA SER A 285 52.84 -41.86 26.70
C SER A 285 53.39 -43.29 26.73
N ILE A 286 54.66 -43.44 26.37
CA ILE A 286 55.38 -44.72 26.47
C ILE A 286 55.96 -44.79 27.88
N ASN A 287 55.31 -45.52 28.78
CA ASN A 287 55.94 -45.97 30.02
C ASN A 287 56.84 -47.16 29.69
N ALA A 288 58.15 -46.91 29.56
CA ALA A 288 59.16 -47.95 29.46
C ALA A 288 59.62 -48.36 30.86
N THR A 289 58.99 -49.37 31.45
CA THR A 289 59.54 -50.10 32.60
C THR A 289 59.81 -51.55 32.24
N THR A 290 61.12 -51.84 32.14
CA THR A 290 61.74 -53.16 32.33
C THR A 290 61.35 -54.29 31.37
N GLY A 291 62.09 -54.37 30.26
CA GLY A 291 62.86 -55.57 29.91
C GLY A 291 62.09 -56.86 29.57
N LYS A 292 61.63 -56.97 28.31
CA LYS A 292 61.78 -58.11 27.36
C LYS A 292 60.67 -58.03 26.30
N ALA A 293 61.04 -58.40 25.06
CA ALA A 293 60.27 -58.40 23.81
C ALA A 293 60.16 -57.05 23.08
N ALA A 294 61.09 -56.81 22.15
CA ALA A 294 60.84 -55.96 20.99
C ALA A 294 59.86 -56.70 20.06
N GLN A 295 58.55 -56.51 20.28
CA GLN A 295 57.52 -56.90 19.33
C GLN A 295 57.17 -55.68 18.46
N SER A 296 57.29 -55.92 17.16
CA SER A 296 56.81 -55.08 16.05
C SER A 296 55.53 -54.31 16.41
N ALA A 297 55.63 -52.97 16.44
CA ALA A 297 54.47 -52.10 16.49
C ALA A 297 53.72 -52.21 15.16
N ILE A 298 52.75 -53.13 15.11
CA ILE A 298 51.77 -53.19 14.04
C ILE A 298 50.89 -51.95 14.18
N PHE A 299 51.04 -51.01 13.24
CA PHE A 299 50.14 -49.88 13.06
C PHE A 299 48.78 -50.40 12.60
N ASN A 300 47.86 -50.64 13.52
CA ASN A 300 46.49 -50.99 13.18
C ASN A 300 45.68 -49.70 13.03
N THR A 301 45.52 -49.24 11.79
CA THR A 301 44.59 -48.17 11.40
C THR A 301 43.17 -48.72 11.49
N THR A 302 42.55 -48.63 12.67
CA THR A 302 41.10 -48.83 12.81
C THR A 302 40.39 -47.65 12.16
N THR A 303 39.88 -47.88 10.95
CA THR A 303 38.91 -47.03 10.27
C THR A 303 37.61 -47.04 11.06
N ASN A 304 37.47 -46.10 12.00
CA ASN A 304 36.14 -45.67 12.40
C ASN A 304 35.62 -44.82 11.24
N ALA A 305 34.56 -45.32 10.61
CA ALA A 305 33.83 -44.62 9.57
C ALA A 305 33.53 -43.20 10.05
N VAL A 306 34.07 -42.21 9.34
CA VAL A 306 33.61 -40.84 9.44
C VAL A 306 32.25 -40.83 8.76
N GLU A 307 31.19 -40.71 9.56
CA GLU A 307 29.83 -40.57 9.07
C GLU A 307 29.76 -39.45 8.03
N SER A 308 29.19 -39.81 6.89
CA SER A 308 28.90 -38.95 5.76
C SER A 308 28.08 -37.74 6.21
N GLY A 309 28.73 -36.58 6.27
CA GLY A 309 28.05 -35.32 6.53
C GLY A 309 29.04 -34.17 6.61
N ALA A 310 28.95 -33.27 5.62
CA ALA A 310 29.54 -31.94 5.58
C ALA A 310 30.98 -31.79 5.07
N ASN A 311 31.06 -30.92 4.06
CA ASN A 311 32.19 -30.14 3.57
C ASN A 311 33.08 -30.83 2.53
N GLY A 312 32.96 -30.35 1.28
CA GLY A 312 33.80 -30.71 0.13
C GLY A 312 35.27 -30.36 0.35
N MET A 313 35.93 -31.16 1.19
CA MET A 313 37.31 -31.01 1.61
C MET A 313 38.04 -32.31 1.26
N LEU A 314 39.08 -32.20 0.42
CA LEU A 314 39.95 -33.34 0.09
C LEU A 314 40.68 -33.79 1.36
N THR A 315 40.29 -34.96 1.88
CA THR A 315 40.92 -35.60 3.03
C THR A 315 41.95 -36.61 2.51
N LEU A 316 43.25 -36.32 2.68
CA LEU A 316 44.34 -37.22 2.30
C LEU A 316 44.53 -38.33 3.35
N THR A 317 43.55 -39.19 3.53
CA THR A 317 43.63 -40.35 4.44
C THR A 317 43.95 -41.67 3.73
N SER A 318 44.10 -41.69 2.40
CA SER A 318 44.47 -42.88 1.65
C SER A 318 45.44 -42.55 0.53
N LEU A 319 46.74 -42.53 0.84
CA LEU A 319 47.80 -42.62 -0.18
C LEU A 319 47.96 -44.08 -0.62
N ASN A 320 46.89 -44.65 -1.19
CA ASN A 320 47.01 -45.86 -2.01
C ASN A 320 47.16 -45.42 -3.47
N THR A 321 47.93 -46.17 -4.25
CA THR A 321 48.49 -45.85 -5.58
C THR A 321 47.52 -45.44 -6.70
N ASN A 322 46.22 -45.30 -6.44
CA ASN A 322 45.21 -44.89 -7.42
C ASN A 322 44.67 -43.50 -7.05
N PHE A 323 45.24 -42.47 -7.68
CA PHE A 323 44.74 -41.10 -7.62
C PHE A 323 43.41 -41.02 -8.38
N ASP A 324 42.29 -40.97 -7.66
CA ASP A 324 40.96 -40.99 -8.27
C ASP A 324 40.53 -39.57 -8.69
N LEU A 325 40.83 -39.24 -9.96
CA LEU A 325 40.52 -37.98 -10.63
C LEU A 325 39.02 -37.61 -10.54
N ASN A 326 38.14 -38.61 -10.41
CA ASN A 326 36.70 -38.40 -10.33
C ASN A 326 36.28 -37.67 -9.05
N SER A 327 36.97 -37.89 -7.93
CA SER A 327 36.69 -37.20 -6.65
C SER A 327 37.02 -35.70 -6.71
N VAL A 328 38.05 -35.34 -7.49
CA VAL A 328 38.45 -33.95 -7.75
C VAL A 328 37.46 -33.28 -8.72
N ILE A 329 37.01 -34.00 -9.75
CA ILE A 329 36.02 -33.52 -10.72
C ILE A 329 34.64 -33.30 -10.05
N GLN A 330 34.24 -34.14 -9.09
CA GLN A 330 33.00 -33.97 -8.33
C GLN A 330 33.03 -32.74 -7.41
N ALA A 331 34.20 -32.33 -6.94
CA ALA A 331 34.38 -31.07 -6.20
C ALA A 331 34.32 -29.82 -7.11
N LEU A 332 34.52 -29.99 -8.43
CA LEU A 332 34.52 -28.92 -9.44
C LEU A 332 33.15 -28.70 -10.12
N LYS A 333 32.22 -29.64 -10.03
CA LYS A 333 30.91 -29.61 -10.74
C LYS A 333 29.77 -28.98 -9.92
N GLY A 334 30.02 -27.85 -9.26
CA GLY A 334 29.07 -27.24 -8.33
C GLY A 334 28.60 -25.82 -8.66
N SER A 335 28.73 -25.35 -9.91
CA SER A 335 28.28 -24.00 -10.30
C SER A 335 27.01 -24.10 -11.16
N ASP A 336 25.85 -23.86 -10.55
CA ASP A 336 24.60 -23.63 -11.28
C ASP A 336 24.16 -22.19 -10.92
N ASP A 337 24.68 -21.22 -11.69
CA ASP A 337 24.82 -19.80 -11.31
C ASP A 337 23.70 -18.90 -11.86
N SER A 338 22.46 -19.39 -11.89
CA SER A 338 21.29 -18.50 -11.99
C SER A 338 20.03 -19.22 -11.53
N ARG A 339 19.24 -18.58 -10.67
CA ARG A 339 17.95 -19.11 -10.22
C ARG A 339 16.84 -18.20 -10.72
N LEU A 340 15.88 -18.74 -11.46
CA LEU A 340 14.62 -18.06 -11.76
C LEU A 340 13.81 -17.93 -10.46
N LEU A 341 13.41 -16.72 -10.08
CA LEU A 341 12.69 -16.47 -8.84
C LEU A 341 11.18 -16.47 -9.05
N ALA A 342 10.69 -15.71 -10.04
CA ALA A 342 9.26 -15.57 -10.32
C ALA A 342 8.97 -14.97 -11.71
N ASP A 343 7.80 -15.30 -12.25
CA ASP A 343 7.26 -14.86 -13.55
C ASP A 343 5.85 -14.24 -13.43
N PRO A 344 5.66 -13.16 -12.64
CA PRO A 344 4.34 -12.57 -12.48
C PRO A 344 3.79 -12.00 -13.80
N ASN A 345 2.49 -12.21 -14.02
CA ASN A 345 1.74 -11.61 -15.12
C ASN A 345 0.54 -10.81 -14.58
N VAL A 346 0.27 -9.66 -15.17
CA VAL A 346 -0.87 -8.82 -14.78
C VAL A 346 -1.42 -8.08 -15.99
N VAL A 347 -2.74 -7.96 -16.08
CA VAL A 347 -3.43 -7.14 -17.09
C VAL A 347 -4.06 -5.96 -16.36
N VAL A 348 -3.88 -4.77 -16.88
CA VAL A 348 -4.30 -3.53 -16.24
C VAL A 348 -4.76 -2.51 -17.28
N MET A 349 -5.74 -1.68 -16.96
CA MET A 349 -6.20 -0.61 -17.83
C MET A 349 -5.16 0.50 -17.94
N ASP A 350 -5.16 1.21 -19.06
CA ASP A 350 -4.34 2.42 -19.20
C ASP A 350 -4.64 3.43 -18.07
N HIS A 351 -3.59 4.00 -17.48
CA HIS A 351 -3.63 4.90 -16.32
C HIS A 351 -4.08 4.31 -14.97
N GLU A 352 -4.33 3.00 -14.87
CA GLU A 352 -4.69 2.37 -13.62
C GLU A 352 -3.50 1.62 -13.00
N SER A 353 -3.40 1.62 -11.67
CA SER A 353 -2.34 0.87 -10.98
C SER A 353 -2.81 -0.54 -10.66
N ALA A 354 -1.99 -1.55 -10.97
CA ALA A 354 -2.22 -2.91 -10.53
C ALA A 354 -1.07 -3.40 -9.65
N GLN A 355 -1.41 -4.28 -8.70
CA GLN A 355 -0.44 -4.92 -7.82
C GLN A 355 -0.68 -6.43 -7.81
N ILE A 356 0.39 -7.19 -8.01
CA ILE A 356 0.41 -8.63 -7.83
C ILE A 356 1.42 -8.97 -6.73
N ALA A 357 1.00 -9.72 -5.72
CA ALA A 357 1.82 -10.15 -4.60
C ALA A 357 1.77 -11.66 -4.44
N ILE A 358 2.95 -12.29 -4.46
CA ILE A 358 3.17 -13.72 -4.23
C ILE A 358 4.05 -13.78 -2.98
N VAL A 359 3.42 -13.68 -1.82
CA VAL A 359 4.09 -13.57 -0.52
C VAL A 359 3.74 -14.73 0.39
N THR A 360 4.69 -15.06 1.26
CA THR A 360 4.54 -16.00 2.37
C THR A 360 4.69 -15.22 3.67
N GLU A 361 3.75 -15.40 4.59
CA GLU A 361 3.78 -14.74 5.90
C GLU A 361 4.52 -15.64 6.91
N VAL A 362 5.60 -15.12 7.47
CA VAL A 362 6.39 -15.81 8.50
C VAL A 362 6.00 -15.25 9.87
N PRO A 363 5.35 -16.05 10.74
CA PRO A 363 5.00 -15.61 12.08
C PRO A 363 6.23 -15.56 13.00
N TYR A 364 6.29 -14.59 13.90
CA TYR A 364 7.28 -14.51 14.96
C TYR A 364 6.69 -13.93 16.24
N GLN A 365 7.32 -14.19 17.38
CA GLN A 365 6.84 -13.70 18.66
C GLN A 365 7.53 -12.39 19.04
N GLN A 366 6.74 -11.34 19.25
CA GLN A 366 7.19 -10.08 19.82
C GLN A 366 6.80 -10.05 21.30
N LEU A 367 7.81 -10.02 22.16
CA LEU A 367 7.66 -9.95 23.61
C LEU A 367 7.46 -8.49 24.03
N THR A 368 6.24 -8.12 24.42
CA THR A 368 5.93 -6.81 25.00
C THR A 368 5.83 -6.94 26.53
N GLN A 369 6.45 -6.04 27.27
CA GLN A 369 6.39 -6.05 28.74
C GLN A 369 5.08 -5.40 29.19
N GLY A 370 4.22 -6.19 29.85
CA GLY A 370 3.02 -5.68 30.51
C GLY A 370 3.35 -4.91 31.78
N ILE A 371 2.39 -4.10 32.23
CA ILE A 371 2.49 -3.17 33.39
C ILE A 371 2.79 -3.91 34.71
N ASP A 372 2.48 -5.21 34.79
CA ASP A 372 2.74 -6.09 35.95
C ASP A 372 4.02 -6.94 35.82
N GLY A 373 4.95 -6.58 34.91
CA GLY A 373 6.22 -7.31 34.73
C GLY A 373 6.09 -8.70 34.07
N GLY A 374 4.88 -9.05 33.58
CA GLY A 374 4.65 -10.23 32.75
C GLY A 374 5.08 -9.97 31.31
N THR A 375 5.77 -10.93 30.70
CA THR A 375 6.10 -10.89 29.28
C THR A 375 4.89 -11.39 28.48
N ILE A 376 4.26 -10.52 27.69
CA ILE A 376 3.15 -10.88 26.80
C ILE A 376 3.74 -11.10 25.41
N GLY A 377 3.74 -12.37 24.95
CA GLY A 377 4.10 -12.72 23.58
C GLY A 377 2.94 -12.41 22.63
N THR A 378 3.11 -11.42 21.76
CA THR A 378 2.21 -11.15 20.64
C THR A 378 2.77 -11.80 19.38
N THR A 379 1.93 -12.41 18.55
CA THR A 379 2.38 -12.97 17.27
C THR A 379 2.26 -11.90 16.20
N GLU A 380 3.38 -11.58 15.54
CA GLU A 380 3.45 -10.65 14.42
C GLU A 380 3.90 -11.40 13.16
N PHE A 381 3.55 -10.91 11.98
CA PHE A 381 3.86 -11.54 10.70
C PHE A 381 4.84 -10.69 9.89
N ARG A 382 5.79 -11.33 9.22
CA ARG A 382 6.62 -10.69 8.18
C ARG A 382 6.41 -11.36 6.85
N GLU A 383 6.14 -10.57 5.82
CA GLU A 383 6.00 -11.06 4.46
C GLU A 383 7.36 -11.29 3.79
N ALA A 384 7.51 -12.45 3.16
CA ALA A 384 8.64 -12.82 2.30
C ALA A 384 8.10 -13.33 0.96
N GLY A 385 8.51 -12.71 -0.15
CA GLY A 385 8.07 -13.10 -1.49
C GLY A 385 8.30 -12.01 -2.52
N VAL A 386 7.55 -12.08 -3.62
CA VAL A 386 7.65 -11.16 -4.76
C VAL A 386 6.38 -10.32 -4.83
N THR A 387 6.54 -9.00 -4.93
CA THR A 387 5.45 -8.06 -5.18
C THR A 387 5.84 -7.22 -6.39
N LEU A 388 4.95 -7.12 -7.37
CA LEU A 388 5.10 -6.23 -8.51
C LEU A 388 3.92 -5.27 -8.53
N GLN A 389 4.21 -3.98 -8.38
CA GLN A 389 3.26 -2.92 -8.61
C GLN A 389 3.62 -2.22 -9.91
N VAL A 390 2.62 -1.98 -10.75
CA VAL A 390 2.83 -1.36 -12.06
C VAL A 390 1.65 -0.48 -12.48
N THR A 391 1.96 0.63 -13.12
CA THR A 391 0.99 1.55 -13.71
C THR A 391 1.41 1.85 -15.16
N PRO A 392 0.66 1.40 -16.18
CA PRO A 392 0.97 1.69 -17.56
C PRO A 392 0.36 3.03 -18.02
N HIS A 393 1.01 3.60 -19.01
CA HIS A 393 0.54 4.74 -19.78
C HIS A 393 0.87 4.54 -21.27
N ILE A 394 -0.14 4.48 -22.12
CA ILE A 394 0.03 4.31 -23.57
C ILE A 394 0.19 5.67 -24.24
N ALA A 395 1.34 5.90 -24.87
CA ALA A 395 1.60 7.10 -25.65
C ALA A 395 1.05 6.99 -27.08
N GLN A 396 0.93 8.14 -27.75
CA GLN A 396 0.44 8.22 -29.13
C GLN A 396 1.31 7.46 -30.15
N ASP A 397 2.60 7.26 -29.84
CA ASP A 397 3.54 6.50 -30.68
C ASP A 397 3.50 4.98 -30.42
N GLN A 398 2.48 4.49 -29.70
CA GLN A 398 2.31 3.08 -29.30
C GLN A 398 3.41 2.55 -28.37
N THR A 399 4.23 3.44 -27.80
CA THR A 399 5.09 3.06 -26.68
C THR A 399 4.33 3.14 -25.37
N ILE A 400 4.79 2.34 -24.41
CA ILE A 400 4.15 2.17 -23.12
C ILE A 400 5.13 2.69 -22.08
N ALA A 401 4.77 3.79 -21.45
CA ALA A 401 5.44 4.25 -20.25
C ALA A 401 4.92 3.42 -19.07
N LEU A 402 5.83 2.85 -18.30
CA LEU A 402 5.54 2.01 -17.14
C LEU A 402 6.17 2.66 -15.91
N ASP A 403 5.36 2.92 -14.89
CA ASP A 403 5.84 3.13 -13.53
C ASP A 403 5.88 1.77 -12.84
N VAL A 404 7.08 1.29 -12.49
CA VAL A 404 7.29 -0.07 -12.01
C VAL A 404 7.95 -0.03 -10.64
N ASN A 405 7.33 -0.71 -9.67
CA ASN A 405 7.91 -0.98 -8.36
C ASN A 405 7.94 -2.49 -8.09
N PRO A 406 9.00 -3.20 -8.53
CA PRO A 406 9.26 -4.57 -8.10
C PRO A 406 9.89 -4.59 -6.70
N ARG A 407 9.34 -5.44 -5.83
CA ARG A 407 9.86 -5.79 -4.52
C ARG A 407 10.07 -7.29 -4.43
N PHE A 408 11.25 -7.69 -3.99
CA PHE A 408 11.61 -9.07 -3.68
C PHE A 408 12.07 -9.15 -2.23
N SER A 409 11.58 -10.13 -1.48
CA SER A 409 11.91 -10.37 -0.08
C SER A 409 12.20 -11.86 0.13
N LEU A 410 13.35 -12.19 0.69
CA LEU A 410 13.79 -13.56 0.97
C LEU A 410 14.06 -13.76 2.47
N LEU A 411 13.57 -14.85 3.04
CA LEU A 411 13.94 -15.26 4.40
C LEU A 411 15.37 -15.81 4.40
N THR A 412 16.28 -15.13 5.10
CA THR A 412 17.71 -15.51 5.18
C THR A 412 18.10 -16.23 6.48
N GLY A 413 17.29 -16.11 7.53
CA GLY A 413 17.53 -16.76 8.81
C GLY A 413 16.64 -16.20 9.91
N PHE A 414 16.97 -16.56 11.15
CA PHE A 414 16.30 -16.06 12.36
C PHE A 414 17.36 -15.49 13.31
N THR A 415 17.01 -14.46 14.09
CA THR A 415 17.90 -13.91 15.12
C THR A 415 18.05 -14.90 16.28
N GLU A 416 19.25 -14.99 16.84
CA GLU A 416 19.53 -15.80 18.04
C GLU A 416 18.85 -15.15 19.26
N GLY A 417 18.03 -15.92 19.99
CA GLY A 417 17.28 -15.46 21.18
C GLY A 417 15.78 -15.29 20.94
N ASP A 418 15.40 -14.34 20.07
CA ASP A 418 13.99 -13.97 19.84
C ASP A 418 13.32 -14.70 18.66
N ASN A 419 14.08 -15.52 17.91
CA ASN A 419 13.61 -16.23 16.72
C ASN A 419 12.89 -15.33 15.71
N ALA A 420 13.33 -14.07 15.58
CA ALA A 420 12.73 -13.12 14.66
C ALA A 420 13.29 -13.31 13.24
N PRO A 421 12.45 -13.37 12.19
CA PRO A 421 12.90 -13.64 10.83
C PRO A 421 13.69 -12.45 10.26
N ILE A 422 14.86 -12.78 9.71
CA ILE A 422 15.74 -11.88 8.97
C ILE A 422 15.34 -11.95 7.49
N ILE A 423 14.67 -10.91 7.01
CA ILE A 423 14.21 -10.80 5.63
C ILE A 423 15.17 -9.91 4.84
N ASP A 424 15.79 -10.46 3.80
CA ASP A 424 16.58 -9.72 2.81
C ASP A 424 15.63 -9.17 1.74
N ARG A 425 15.53 -7.84 1.66
CA ARG A 425 14.58 -7.14 0.78
C ARG A 425 15.32 -6.33 -0.27
N ARG A 426 14.95 -6.52 -1.53
CA ARG A 426 15.38 -5.75 -2.69
C ARG A 426 14.15 -5.06 -3.30
N GLU A 427 14.21 -3.75 -3.46
CA GLU A 427 13.12 -2.97 -4.07
C GLU A 427 13.73 -1.93 -5.02
N THR A 428 13.01 -1.58 -6.06
CA THR A 428 13.39 -0.53 -7.01
C THR A 428 12.13 0.18 -7.48
N THR A 429 12.17 1.49 -7.64
CA THR A 429 11.08 2.26 -8.24
C THR A 429 11.63 2.97 -9.46
N THR A 430 11.05 2.72 -10.63
CA THR A 430 11.55 3.30 -11.89
C THR A 430 10.43 3.56 -12.87
N LYS A 431 10.61 4.62 -13.66
CA LYS A 431 9.73 4.94 -14.79
C LYS A 431 10.48 4.68 -16.08
N VAL A 432 9.97 3.76 -16.88
CA VAL A 432 10.59 3.35 -18.15
C VAL A 432 9.62 3.44 -19.29
N ARG A 433 10.13 3.67 -20.50
CA ARG A 433 9.32 3.66 -21.72
C ARG A 433 9.79 2.52 -22.61
N VAL A 434 8.86 1.65 -22.98
CA VAL A 434 9.14 0.41 -23.71
C VAL A 434 8.19 0.33 -24.89
N ALA A 435 8.65 -0.16 -26.04
CA ALA A 435 7.74 -0.39 -27.15
C ALA A 435 6.86 -1.62 -26.90
N ASN A 436 5.72 -1.68 -27.58
CA ASN A 436 4.83 -2.84 -27.53
C ASN A 436 5.58 -4.15 -27.87
N GLN A 437 5.40 -5.19 -27.06
CA GLN A 437 6.03 -6.52 -27.18
C GLN A 437 7.56 -6.56 -27.08
N GLN A 438 8.20 -5.47 -26.64
CA GLN A 438 9.65 -5.45 -26.42
C GLN A 438 9.97 -5.68 -24.94
N THR A 439 11.05 -6.41 -24.68
CA THR A 439 11.54 -6.62 -23.32
C THR A 439 12.57 -5.56 -22.96
N ILE A 440 12.38 -4.89 -21.82
CA ILE A 440 13.40 -4.06 -21.19
C ILE A 440 13.98 -4.79 -19.97
N VAL A 441 15.27 -4.57 -19.71
CA VAL A 441 15.92 -5.05 -18.47
C VAL A 441 16.02 -3.89 -17.49
N LEU A 442 15.41 -4.07 -16.33
CA LEU A 442 15.53 -3.19 -15.17
C LEU A 442 16.51 -3.88 -14.21
N GLY A 443 17.79 -3.52 -14.31
CA GLY A 443 18.87 -4.00 -13.44
C GLY A 443 19.52 -2.84 -12.70
N GLY A 444 19.95 -3.05 -11.45
CA GLY A 444 20.62 -1.96 -10.73
C GLY A 444 21.16 -2.19 -9.32
N LEU A 445 20.98 -3.35 -8.70
CA LEU A 445 21.46 -3.58 -7.33
C LEU A 445 22.42 -4.77 -7.27
N ARG A 446 23.70 -4.49 -7.55
CA ARG A 446 24.81 -5.44 -7.40
C ARG A 446 25.38 -5.34 -5.99
N GLN A 447 25.26 -6.40 -5.20
CA GLN A 447 25.92 -6.52 -3.91
C GLN A 447 27.10 -7.48 -4.03
N ARG A 448 28.28 -7.03 -3.59
CA ARG A 448 29.49 -7.84 -3.56
C ARG A 448 29.98 -8.00 -2.14
N THR A 449 29.90 -9.21 -1.62
CA THR A 449 30.45 -9.58 -0.31
C THR A 449 31.71 -10.40 -0.53
N ARG A 450 32.85 -9.96 0.01
CA ARG A 450 34.11 -10.71 -0.03
C ARG A 450 34.46 -11.19 1.37
N ILE A 451 34.47 -12.50 1.56
CA ILE A 451 34.93 -13.17 2.77
C ILE A 451 36.26 -13.85 2.44
N ALA A 452 37.34 -13.37 3.04
CA ALA A 452 38.67 -13.95 2.85
C ALA A 452 39.13 -14.63 4.14
N GLU A 453 39.04 -15.95 4.18
CA GLU A 453 39.48 -16.78 5.30
C GLU A 453 40.90 -17.29 5.04
N HIS A 454 41.79 -17.07 6.02
CA HIS A 454 43.20 -17.44 5.93
C HIS A 454 43.54 -18.41 7.07
N ASN A 455 43.58 -19.70 6.77
CA ASN A 455 43.96 -20.74 7.71
C ASN A 455 45.40 -21.18 7.42
N ALA A 456 46.28 -21.13 8.42
CA ALA A 456 47.68 -21.52 8.26
C ALA A 456 48.18 -22.31 9.46
N ILE A 457 48.97 -23.35 9.21
CA ILE A 457 49.63 -24.10 10.30
C ILE A 457 50.73 -23.22 10.91
N PRO A 458 50.76 -23.03 12.24
CA PRO A 458 51.84 -22.28 12.91
C PRO A 458 53.22 -22.84 12.54
N LEU A 459 54.23 -21.97 12.44
CA LEU A 459 55.61 -22.28 12.04
C LEU A 459 55.78 -22.63 10.53
N VAL A 460 55.19 -23.73 10.05
CA VAL A 460 55.41 -24.28 8.71
C VAL A 460 54.78 -23.40 7.63
N GLY A 461 53.66 -22.75 7.94
CA GLY A 461 53.01 -21.81 7.04
C GLY A 461 53.91 -20.63 6.65
N LYS A 462 54.88 -20.19 7.47
CA LYS A 462 55.69 -18.98 7.20
C LYS A 462 56.89 -19.20 6.27
N LEU A 463 57.21 -20.46 5.92
CA LEU A 463 58.36 -20.76 5.06
C LEU A 463 58.15 -20.27 3.61
N PRO A 464 59.16 -19.64 2.98
CA PRO A 464 59.00 -18.98 1.68
C PRO A 464 58.74 -19.95 0.50
N VAL A 465 59.21 -21.20 0.60
CA VAL A 465 59.08 -22.20 -0.48
C VAL A 465 57.96 -23.21 -0.19
N VAL A 466 57.98 -23.84 1.00
CA VAL A 466 57.01 -24.90 1.34
C VAL A 466 55.75 -24.38 2.01
N GLY A 467 55.75 -23.16 2.57
CA GLY A 467 54.62 -22.62 3.33
C GLY A 467 53.33 -22.46 2.52
N ARG A 468 53.41 -22.42 1.18
CA ARG A 468 52.22 -22.40 0.29
C ARG A 468 51.40 -23.69 0.34
N LEU A 469 52.01 -24.86 0.56
CA LEU A 469 51.29 -26.13 0.71
C LEU A 469 50.60 -26.29 2.09
N PHE A 470 50.98 -25.46 3.06
CA PHE A 470 50.52 -25.51 4.46
C PHE A 470 49.67 -24.30 4.85
N ARG A 471 49.17 -23.56 3.85
CA ARG A 471 48.19 -22.48 4.00
C ARG A 471 46.95 -22.85 3.20
N HIS A 472 45.79 -22.74 3.83
CA HIS A 472 44.50 -22.79 3.18
C HIS A 472 43.96 -21.37 3.07
N ARG A 473 43.74 -20.93 1.83
CA ARG A 473 43.06 -19.67 1.54
C ARG A 473 41.69 -20.02 1.00
N SER A 474 40.66 -19.64 1.73
CA SER A 474 39.28 -19.71 1.24
C SER A 474 38.86 -18.28 0.93
N LEU A 475 38.76 -17.96 -0.36
CA LEU A 475 38.17 -16.71 -0.83
C LEU A 475 36.74 -17.05 -1.24
N SER A 476 35.75 -16.59 -0.47
CA SER A 476 34.36 -16.63 -0.88
C SER A 476 33.96 -15.21 -1.29
N ALA A 477 33.86 -14.99 -2.59
CA ALA A 477 33.25 -13.79 -3.14
C ALA A 477 31.82 -14.14 -3.54
N ARG A 478 30.84 -13.55 -2.86
CA ARG A 478 29.43 -13.67 -3.22
C ARG A 478 29.01 -12.38 -3.91
N GLU A 479 28.64 -12.48 -5.17
CA GLU A 479 28.03 -11.40 -5.93
C GLU A 479 26.57 -11.74 -6.22
N SER A 480 25.64 -10.87 -5.83
CA SER A 480 24.22 -11.03 -6.14
C SER A 480 23.72 -9.83 -6.93
N GLU A 481 23.02 -10.06 -8.04
CA GLU A 481 22.39 -9.04 -8.87
C GLU A 481 20.93 -9.40 -9.17
N LEU A 482 20.02 -8.46 -8.87
CA LEU A 482 18.61 -8.57 -9.24
C LEU A 482 18.40 -8.03 -10.66
N LEU A 483 17.98 -8.92 -11.56
CA LEU A 483 17.60 -8.58 -12.93
C LEU A 483 16.09 -8.74 -13.09
N VAL A 484 15.41 -7.67 -13.51
CA VAL A 484 13.96 -7.67 -13.75
C VAL A 484 13.72 -7.41 -15.23
N PHE A 485 13.27 -8.41 -15.96
CA PHE A 485 12.86 -8.29 -17.36
C PHE A 485 11.39 -7.92 -17.40
N ILE A 486 11.00 -6.90 -18.16
CA ILE A 486 9.60 -6.49 -18.30
C ILE A 486 9.24 -6.41 -19.77
N THR A 487 8.13 -7.07 -20.14
CA THR A 487 7.58 -7.10 -21.49
C THR A 487 6.11 -6.66 -21.44
N PRO A 488 5.78 -5.45 -21.88
CA PRO A 488 4.40 -5.00 -21.99
C PRO A 488 3.79 -5.32 -23.35
N GLN A 489 2.49 -5.61 -23.39
CA GLN A 489 1.72 -5.82 -24.61
C GLN A 489 0.38 -5.11 -24.52
N ILE A 490 0.05 -4.31 -25.54
CA ILE A 490 -1.28 -3.70 -25.69
C ILE A 490 -2.29 -4.78 -26.11
N VAL A 491 -3.42 -4.85 -25.40
CA VAL A 491 -4.52 -5.78 -25.67
C VAL A 491 -5.70 -4.97 -26.24
N PHE A 492 -6.09 -5.29 -27.47
CA PHE A 492 -7.16 -4.59 -28.20
C PHE A 492 -8.49 -5.33 -28.19
N ASP A 493 -8.49 -6.65 -27.95
CA ASP A 493 -9.67 -7.51 -27.99
C ASP A 493 -9.98 -8.11 -26.63
N SER A 494 -11.28 -8.18 -26.31
CA SER A 494 -11.85 -8.88 -25.14
C SER A 494 -11.61 -10.40 -25.15
N CYS A 495 -10.88 -10.91 -26.14
CA CYS A 495 -10.60 -12.33 -26.32
C CYS A 495 -9.16 -12.59 -26.76
N ILE A 496 -8.17 -12.36 -25.90
CA ILE A 496 -6.93 -13.16 -25.91
C ILE A 496 -6.52 -13.42 -24.46
N GLY A 497 -6.91 -14.60 -23.97
CA GLY A 497 -6.24 -15.21 -22.84
C GLY A 497 -4.91 -15.84 -23.27
N THR A 498 -3.96 -16.08 -22.36
CA THR A 498 -2.85 -17.02 -22.59
C THR A 498 -3.39 -18.38 -23.10
N PRO A 499 -2.57 -19.24 -23.76
CA PRO A 499 -3.01 -20.59 -24.10
C PRO A 499 -3.59 -21.36 -22.90
N ARG A 500 -3.07 -21.09 -21.69
CA ARG A 500 -3.61 -21.58 -20.42
C ARG A 500 -5.01 -21.01 -20.11
N GLU A 501 -5.19 -19.69 -20.18
CA GLU A 501 -6.50 -19.03 -19.98
C GLU A 501 -7.53 -19.48 -21.04
N GLN A 502 -7.13 -19.69 -22.30
CA GLN A 502 -7.99 -20.22 -23.35
C GLN A 502 -8.42 -21.66 -23.05
N CYS A 503 -7.49 -22.49 -22.59
CA CYS A 503 -7.79 -23.85 -22.15
C CYS A 503 -8.79 -23.85 -20.98
N ILE A 504 -8.56 -23.00 -19.97
CA ILE A 504 -9.47 -22.84 -18.83
C ILE A 504 -10.85 -22.36 -19.30
N ASN A 505 -10.92 -21.35 -20.17
CA ASN A 505 -12.20 -20.85 -20.70
C ASN A 505 -12.95 -21.92 -21.50
N SER A 506 -12.25 -22.71 -22.31
CA SER A 506 -12.88 -23.81 -23.06
C SER A 506 -13.41 -24.91 -22.13
N TYR A 507 -12.68 -25.21 -21.05
CA TYR A 507 -13.09 -26.17 -20.03
C TYR A 507 -14.30 -25.63 -19.24
N LEU A 508 -14.25 -24.39 -18.77
CA LEU A 508 -15.35 -23.74 -18.05
C LEU A 508 -16.60 -23.60 -18.93
N GLN A 509 -16.46 -23.20 -20.19
CA GLN A 509 -17.60 -23.12 -21.10
C GLN A 509 -18.21 -24.50 -21.37
N ARG A 510 -17.38 -25.53 -21.47
CA ARG A 510 -17.86 -26.91 -21.56
C ARG A 510 -18.61 -27.31 -20.30
N GLU A 511 -18.08 -27.03 -19.12
CA GLU A 511 -18.73 -27.36 -17.85
C GLU A 511 -20.03 -26.57 -17.63
N ILE A 512 -20.06 -25.28 -17.99
CA ILE A 512 -21.26 -24.43 -17.97
C ILE A 512 -22.33 -24.95 -18.95
N ASN A 513 -21.92 -25.36 -20.15
CA ASN A 513 -22.85 -25.92 -21.14
C ASN A 513 -23.30 -27.35 -20.80
N GLU A 514 -22.48 -28.11 -20.07
CA GLU A 514 -22.81 -29.45 -19.58
C GLU A 514 -23.66 -29.39 -18.30
N THR A 515 -23.66 -28.28 -17.53
CA THR A 515 -24.66 -28.05 -16.48
C THR A 515 -26.04 -27.83 -17.11
N PRO A 516 -27.01 -28.73 -16.91
CA PRO A 516 -28.34 -28.54 -17.45
C PRO A 516 -28.99 -27.34 -16.77
N THR A 517 -29.14 -26.23 -17.52
CA THR A 517 -30.04 -25.12 -17.16
C THR A 517 -31.49 -25.54 -17.40
N SER A 518 -31.91 -26.67 -16.81
CA SER A 518 -33.33 -26.92 -16.68
C SER A 518 -33.78 -26.14 -15.45
N PRO A 519 -34.70 -25.17 -15.57
CA PRO A 519 -35.41 -24.72 -14.40
C PRO A 519 -36.17 -25.94 -13.90
N VAL A 520 -35.68 -26.57 -12.83
CA VAL A 520 -36.53 -27.49 -12.07
C VAL A 520 -37.73 -26.65 -11.64
N PRO A 521 -38.96 -26.93 -12.12
CA PRO A 521 -40.12 -26.24 -11.61
C PRO A 521 -40.24 -26.63 -10.14
N PHE A 522 -39.86 -25.70 -9.26
CA PHE A 522 -40.06 -25.83 -7.83
C PHE A 522 -41.53 -26.19 -7.60
N GLY A 523 -41.79 -27.41 -7.14
CA GLY A 523 -43.11 -27.84 -6.66
C GLY A 523 -43.74 -29.10 -7.26
N ILE A 524 -43.16 -29.75 -8.30
CA ILE A 524 -43.75 -31.00 -8.84
C ILE A 524 -42.93 -32.25 -8.49
N GLU A 525 -41.61 -32.13 -8.24
CA GLU A 525 -40.78 -33.28 -7.86
C GLU A 525 -41.07 -33.83 -6.46
N ILE A 526 -41.48 -32.99 -5.51
CA ILE A 526 -41.88 -33.47 -4.17
C ILE A 526 -43.18 -34.27 -4.26
N LEU A 527 -44.14 -33.82 -5.07
CA LEU A 527 -45.41 -34.53 -5.26
C LEU A 527 -45.21 -35.85 -6.01
N ARG A 528 -44.33 -35.89 -7.01
CA ARG A 528 -44.02 -37.12 -7.76
C ARG A 528 -43.24 -38.13 -6.90
N ALA A 529 -42.31 -37.65 -6.07
CA ALA A 529 -41.59 -38.50 -5.13
C ALA A 529 -42.48 -39.04 -4.00
N GLU A 530 -43.44 -38.26 -3.50
CA GLU A 530 -44.44 -38.74 -2.52
C GLU A 530 -45.44 -39.71 -3.13
N GLU A 531 -45.88 -39.51 -4.37
CA GLU A 531 -46.79 -40.41 -5.08
C GLU A 531 -46.09 -41.74 -5.41
N GLU A 532 -44.85 -41.71 -5.90
CA GLU A 532 -44.03 -42.91 -6.12
C GLU A 532 -43.64 -43.64 -4.83
N ALA A 533 -43.49 -42.94 -3.70
CA ALA A 533 -43.27 -43.56 -2.40
C ALA A 533 -44.56 -44.24 -1.89
N ARG A 534 -45.72 -43.59 -2.08
CA ARG A 534 -47.02 -44.13 -1.68
C ARG A 534 -47.41 -45.36 -2.50
N ASP A 535 -47.14 -45.36 -3.81
CA ASP A 535 -47.39 -46.51 -4.67
C ASP A 535 -46.49 -47.70 -4.33
N ARG A 536 -45.22 -47.46 -3.97
CA ARG A 536 -44.32 -48.52 -3.47
C ARG A 536 -44.76 -49.09 -2.13
N GLU A 537 -45.39 -48.29 -1.27
CA GLU A 537 -45.91 -48.75 0.02
C GLU A 537 -47.17 -49.63 -0.17
N ILE A 538 -48.02 -49.29 -1.15
CA ILE A 538 -49.19 -50.08 -1.55
C ILE A 538 -48.76 -51.41 -2.21
N ASP A 539 -47.75 -51.39 -3.08
CA ASP A 539 -47.23 -52.61 -3.73
C ASP A 539 -46.55 -53.56 -2.73
N ASN A 540 -45.81 -53.03 -1.74
CA ASN A 540 -45.23 -53.86 -0.68
C ASN A 540 -46.28 -54.46 0.25
N ALA A 541 -47.36 -53.73 0.56
CA ALA A 541 -48.49 -54.27 1.33
C ALA A 541 -49.25 -55.38 0.56
N LEU A 542 -49.35 -55.27 -0.77
CA LEU A 542 -49.93 -56.29 -1.65
C LEU A 542 -49.01 -57.50 -1.83
N PHE A 543 -47.69 -57.32 -1.79
CA PHE A 543 -46.70 -58.39 -1.89
C PHE A 543 -46.70 -59.30 -0.65
N HIS A 544 -46.88 -58.74 0.55
CA HIS A 544 -46.97 -59.50 1.81
C HIS A 544 -48.25 -60.32 1.96
N LEU A 545 -49.30 -60.05 1.18
CA LEU A 545 -50.51 -60.88 1.14
C LEU A 545 -50.44 -62.03 0.11
N LYS A 546 -49.47 -62.01 -0.82
CA LYS A 546 -49.35 -63.01 -1.90
C LYS A 546 -48.11 -63.91 -1.82
N SER A 547 -47.15 -63.62 -0.96
CA SER A 547 -45.92 -64.43 -0.82
C SER A 547 -46.01 -65.58 0.21
N SER A 548 -47.17 -66.24 0.31
CA SER A 548 -47.34 -67.49 1.07
C SER A 548 -47.60 -68.69 0.17
N GLN A 549 -46.94 -68.78 -1.00
CA GLN A 549 -46.79 -70.05 -1.70
C GLN A 549 -45.68 -69.99 -2.77
N SER A 550 -44.75 -70.95 -2.66
CA SER A 550 -43.88 -71.46 -3.73
C SER A 550 -42.75 -70.55 -4.23
N ALA A 551 -41.56 -70.79 -3.68
CA ALA A 551 -40.28 -70.40 -4.27
C ALA A 551 -39.76 -71.53 -5.19
N THR A 552 -39.44 -71.22 -6.45
CA THR A 552 -38.42 -71.97 -7.21
C THR A 552 -37.96 -71.25 -8.49
N SER A 553 -36.64 -71.28 -8.69
CA SER A 553 -35.86 -71.14 -9.94
C SER A 553 -35.61 -69.74 -10.53
N THR A 554 -34.58 -69.46 -11.34
CA THR A 554 -33.12 -69.72 -11.39
C THR A 554 -32.62 -68.86 -12.58
N GLN A 555 -31.36 -68.36 -12.55
CA GLN A 555 -30.54 -67.89 -13.71
C GLN A 555 -30.93 -66.57 -14.41
N LEU A 556 -30.08 -65.78 -15.09
CA LEU A 556 -28.64 -65.59 -15.33
C LEU A 556 -28.55 -64.31 -16.20
N HIS A 557 -27.64 -63.36 -15.95
CA HIS A 557 -26.61 -62.92 -16.92
C HIS A 557 -25.77 -61.70 -16.47
N SER A 558 -24.51 -61.79 -16.85
CA SER A 558 -23.35 -60.92 -16.65
C SER A 558 -23.16 -59.86 -17.74
N SER A 559 -22.45 -58.77 -17.42
CA SER A 559 -21.44 -58.09 -18.28
C SER A 559 -20.79 -56.96 -17.47
N GLN A 560 -19.56 -57.10 -16.96
CA GLN A 560 -18.26 -56.87 -17.60
C GLN A 560 -18.06 -55.47 -18.23
N LEU A 561 -17.24 -54.69 -17.51
CA LEU A 561 -16.48 -53.52 -17.94
C LEU A 561 -15.56 -53.86 -19.12
N HIS A 562 -15.75 -53.20 -20.26
CA HIS A 562 -14.73 -52.96 -21.28
C HIS A 562 -15.16 -51.78 -22.17
N GLY A 563 -14.20 -50.91 -22.52
CA GLY A 563 -14.37 -49.98 -23.63
C GLY A 563 -13.85 -48.57 -23.38
N LEU A 564 -12.55 -48.38 -23.55
CA LEU A 564 -11.94 -47.12 -24.01
C LEU A 564 -12.80 -46.49 -25.12
N ASN A 565 -13.10 -45.19 -25.04
CA ASN A 565 -13.49 -44.42 -26.21
C ASN A 565 -12.25 -43.65 -26.71
N PRO A 566 -11.67 -44.04 -27.86
CA PRO A 566 -10.53 -43.38 -28.48
C PRO A 566 -11.06 -42.26 -29.37
N ASN A 567 -11.02 -41.01 -28.92
CA ASN A 567 -11.21 -39.84 -29.78
C ASN A 567 -10.44 -38.61 -29.24
N CYS A 568 -9.20 -38.84 -28.83
CA CYS A 568 -8.19 -37.79 -28.66
C CYS A 568 -7.14 -37.86 -29.79
N GLU A 569 -7.58 -38.23 -31.00
CA GLU A 569 -6.80 -38.17 -32.24
C GLU A 569 -7.52 -37.23 -33.22
N SER A 570 -7.35 -35.92 -33.02
CA SER A 570 -7.60 -34.93 -34.08
C SER A 570 -6.82 -33.62 -33.89
N CYS A 571 -5.67 -33.67 -33.22
CA CYS A 571 -4.74 -32.53 -33.16
C CYS A 571 -3.31 -32.89 -33.57
N SER A 572 -3.14 -33.92 -34.41
CA SER A 572 -1.85 -34.18 -35.05
C SER A 572 -2.02 -34.64 -36.50
N GLN A 573 -1.30 -33.94 -37.39
CA GLN A 573 -1.02 -34.20 -38.80
C GLN A 573 -2.10 -33.70 -39.80
N GLN A 574 -1.80 -32.93 -40.86
CA GLN A 574 -0.57 -32.33 -41.40
C GLN A 574 -0.97 -31.56 -42.67
N LYS A 575 -0.42 -30.35 -42.93
CA LYS A 575 0.49 -30.09 -44.06
C LYS A 575 0.74 -28.59 -44.34
N VAL A 576 2.03 -28.24 -44.20
CA VAL A 576 2.86 -27.46 -45.14
C VAL A 576 2.65 -25.94 -45.17
N PHE A 577 3.50 -25.25 -44.40
CA PHE A 577 4.37 -24.21 -44.97
C PHE A 577 5.77 -24.41 -44.36
N ASP A 578 6.67 -25.03 -45.12
CA ASP A 578 8.11 -24.97 -44.92
C ASP A 578 8.67 -23.83 -45.77
N GLU A 579 9.39 -22.90 -45.14
CA GLU A 579 10.71 -22.35 -45.53
C GLU A 579 11.12 -21.24 -44.53
N PRO A 580 12.44 -20.99 -44.35
CA PRO A 580 13.05 -21.03 -43.02
C PRO A 580 13.37 -19.66 -42.41
N PHE A 581 13.22 -19.54 -41.10
CA PHE A 581 13.99 -18.57 -40.30
C PHE A 581 14.96 -19.34 -39.40
N SER A 582 16.25 -19.10 -39.62
CA SER A 582 17.35 -19.65 -38.82
C SER A 582 17.26 -19.15 -37.38
N PRO A 583 17.35 -20.01 -36.36
CA PRO A 583 17.73 -19.59 -35.03
C PRO A 583 19.22 -19.22 -35.04
N VAL A 584 19.54 -18.03 -34.55
CA VAL A 584 20.91 -17.70 -34.17
C VAL A 584 21.28 -18.61 -33.00
N ASP A 585 22.24 -19.48 -33.28
CA ASP A 585 22.92 -20.38 -32.35
C ASP A 585 23.62 -19.55 -31.25
N MET A 586 23.07 -19.56 -30.03
CA MET A 586 23.86 -19.30 -28.81
C MET A 586 24.12 -20.65 -28.18
N GLY A 587 25.09 -21.37 -28.75
CA GLY A 587 25.46 -22.70 -28.34
C GLY A 587 25.83 -22.75 -26.86
N LEU A 588 25.22 -23.70 -26.15
CA LEU A 588 25.81 -24.47 -25.05
C LEU A 588 24.92 -25.71 -24.84
N SER A 589 25.34 -26.81 -25.45
CA SER A 589 24.70 -28.11 -25.40
C SER A 589 24.99 -28.80 -24.06
N VAL A 590 23.94 -29.19 -23.32
CA VAL A 590 24.05 -30.13 -22.20
C VAL A 590 23.04 -31.26 -22.45
N GLU A 591 23.55 -32.44 -22.82
CA GLU A 591 22.76 -33.66 -22.96
C GLU A 591 22.36 -34.22 -21.57
N PRO A 592 21.15 -34.80 -21.42
CA PRO A 592 20.78 -35.53 -20.21
C PRO A 592 21.33 -36.98 -20.25
N PRO A 593 21.76 -37.56 -19.12
CA PRO A 593 22.29 -38.92 -19.10
C PRO A 593 21.16 -39.95 -19.15
N THR A 594 21.19 -40.82 -20.17
CA THR A 594 20.42 -42.06 -20.23
C THR A 594 20.94 -43.09 -19.23
N ILE A 595 20.02 -43.63 -18.43
CA ILE A 595 20.24 -44.76 -17.51
C ILE A 595 20.42 -46.05 -18.31
N ARG A 596 21.56 -46.73 -18.14
CA ARG A 596 21.71 -48.19 -18.22
C ARG A 596 22.86 -48.66 -17.35
#